data_AF-A0A7S7VXF9-F1
#
_entry.id   AF-A0A7S7VXF9-F1
#
_cell.length_a   1.000
_cell.length_b   1.000
_cell.length_c   1.000
_cell.angle_alpha   90.00
_cell.angle_beta   90.00
_cell.angle_gamma   90.00
#
_symmetry.space_group_name_H-M   'P 1'
#
loop_
_entity.id
_entity.type
_entity.pdbx_description
1 polymer ?
#
loop_
_entity_poly.entity_id
_entity_poly.type
_entity_poly.pdbx_seq_one_letter_code
_entity_poly.pdbx_strand_id
1 'polypeptide(L)'
;MLKRCIPGCQSLEMTSPTEMTAIVVLKVGPVKVTFSGKVTLTDIDAPSGYHIVGEGAADFATGGAKVAFAEETRDITILHDEAEAQIGGTLAQLGARLIGSTSRKLDANVFENFAAVVAPSS
;
A
#
# COMPACT_ATOMS: atom_id res chain seq x y z
N MET A 1 6.97 -5.31 10.63
CA MET A 1 5.55 -5.70 10.51
C MET A 1 5.00 -5.42 9.11
N LEU A 2 4.98 -4.16 8.67
CA LEU A 2 4.39 -3.74 7.39
C LEU A 2 4.86 -4.54 6.16
N LYS A 3 6.17 -4.83 6.06
CA LYS A 3 6.75 -5.70 5.00
C LYS A 3 6.02 -7.04 4.85
N ARG A 4 5.61 -7.66 5.96
CA ARG A 4 4.90 -8.96 5.96
C ARG A 4 3.46 -8.85 5.45
N CYS A 5 2.89 -7.65 5.49
CA CYS A 5 1.52 -7.41 5.09
C CYS A 5 1.39 -7.26 3.58
N ILE A 6 2.46 -6.84 2.89
CA ILE A 6 2.46 -6.51 1.46
C ILE A 6 2.86 -7.76 0.65
N PRO A 7 1.93 -8.37 -0.13
CA PRO A 7 2.24 -9.51 -0.98
C PRO A 7 3.37 -9.23 -1.97
N GLY A 8 4.33 -10.15 -2.08
CA GLY A 8 5.43 -10.03 -3.02
C GLY A 8 6.51 -9.00 -2.63
N CYS A 9 6.40 -8.36 -1.47
CA CYS A 9 7.40 -7.41 -0.97
C CYS A 9 8.75 -8.10 -0.72
N GLN A 10 9.76 -7.73 -1.52
CA GLN A 10 11.13 -8.22 -1.42
C GLN A 10 11.94 -7.37 -0.43
N SER A 11 11.78 -6.05 -0.48
CA SER A 11 12.39 -5.11 0.46
C SER A 11 11.41 -4.02 0.86
N LEU A 12 11.57 -3.54 2.09
CA LEU A 12 10.91 -2.37 2.64
C LEU A 12 11.88 -1.78 3.66
N GLU A 13 12.45 -0.63 3.35
CA GLU A 13 13.49 0.01 4.14
C GLU A 13 13.03 1.41 4.53
N MET A 14 13.03 1.71 5.83
CA MET A 14 12.83 3.08 6.31
C MET A 14 14.12 3.86 6.08
N THR A 15 14.05 4.91 5.27
CA THR A 15 15.17 5.82 5.01
C THR A 15 15.12 7.05 5.92
N SER A 16 13.96 7.34 6.51
CA SER A 16 13.75 8.36 7.54
C SER A 16 12.51 8.00 8.38
N PRO A 17 12.14 8.79 9.40
CA PRO A 17 10.88 8.61 10.13
C PRO A 17 9.62 8.68 9.25
N THR A 18 9.70 9.34 8.10
CA THR A 18 8.55 9.55 7.19
C THR A 18 8.78 8.97 5.80
N GLU A 19 9.94 8.43 5.50
CA GLU A 19 10.27 7.94 4.16
C GLU A 19 10.65 6.46 4.17
N MET A 20 10.16 5.75 3.16
CA MET A 20 10.47 4.35 2.91
C MET A 20 10.79 4.12 1.45
N THR A 21 11.64 3.14 1.16
CA THR A 21 11.80 2.55 -0.17
C THR A 21 11.34 1.11 -0.15
N ALA A 22 10.69 0.67 -1.23
CA ALA A 22 10.16 -0.68 -1.34
C ALA A 22 10.44 -1.30 -2.70
N ILE A 23 10.66 -2.62 -2.71
CA ILE A 23 10.66 -3.44 -3.92
C ILE A 23 9.58 -4.50 -3.75
N VAL A 24 8.60 -4.52 -4.67
CA VAL A 24 7.47 -5.45 -4.67
C VAL A 24 7.39 -6.16 -6.01
N VAL A 25 7.29 -7.49 -5.97
CA VAL A 25 7.18 -8.32 -7.17
C VAL A 25 5.77 -8.92 -7.23
N LEU A 26 4.99 -8.52 -8.23
CA LEU A 26 3.60 -8.95 -8.40
C LEU A 26 3.39 -9.66 -9.74
N LYS A 27 2.34 -10.47 -9.80
CA LYS A 27 1.79 -10.96 -11.07
C LYS A 27 0.56 -10.12 -11.42
N VAL A 28 0.61 -9.46 -12.59
CA VAL A 28 -0.51 -8.71 -13.16
C VAL A 28 -0.93 -9.44 -14.44
N GLY A 29 -1.96 -10.27 -14.33
CA GLY A 29 -2.34 -11.19 -15.41
C GLY A 29 -1.19 -12.16 -15.77
N PRO A 30 -0.80 -12.29 -17.06
CA PRO A 30 0.28 -13.18 -17.47
C PRO A 30 1.68 -12.61 -17.19
N VAL A 31 1.78 -11.35 -16.77
CA VAL A 31 3.06 -10.64 -16.64
C VAL A 31 3.52 -10.63 -15.19
N LYS A 32 4.80 -10.94 -14.97
CA LYS A 32 5.49 -10.70 -13.69
C LYS A 32 6.11 -9.31 -13.75
N VAL A 33 5.77 -8.45 -12.79
CA VAL A 33 6.22 -7.06 -12.73
C VAL A 33 6.96 -6.84 -11.41
N THR A 34 8.08 -6.11 -11.49
CA THR A 34 8.82 -5.63 -10.32
C THR A 34 8.57 -4.14 -10.20
N PHE A 35 7.98 -3.72 -9.09
CA PHE A 35 7.80 -2.33 -8.70
C PHE A 35 8.90 -1.97 -7.72
N SER A 36 9.67 -0.94 -8.02
CA SER A 36 10.48 -0.22 -7.03
C SER A 36 9.87 1.16 -6.84
N GLY A 37 9.84 1.66 -5.61
CA GLY A 37 9.25 2.96 -5.35
C GLY A 37 9.62 3.55 -4.00
N LYS A 38 9.37 4.86 -3.89
CA LYS A 38 9.45 5.62 -2.63
C LYS A 38 8.05 5.78 -2.07
N VAL A 39 7.93 5.69 -0.76
CA VAL A 39 6.73 6.02 -0.01
C VAL A 39 7.09 7.12 0.98
N THR A 40 6.28 8.17 1.03
CA THR A 40 6.44 9.29 1.95
C THR A 40 5.17 9.45 2.77
N LEU A 41 5.33 9.58 4.09
CA LEU A 41 4.26 9.94 5.01
C LEU A 41 4.24 11.45 5.16
N THR A 42 3.07 12.04 4.94
CA THR A 42 2.80 13.48 4.98
C THR A 42 1.57 13.73 5.83
N ASP A 43 1.33 15.01 6.17
CA ASP A 43 0.13 15.44 6.91
C ASP A 43 -0.15 14.59 8.16
N ILE A 44 0.90 14.27 8.92
CA ILE A 44 0.82 13.39 10.08
C ILE A 44 0.12 14.12 11.24
N ASP A 45 -1.02 13.58 11.65
CA ASP A 45 -1.79 14.02 12.82
C ASP A 45 -1.95 12.82 13.76
N ALA A 46 -0.93 12.51 14.55
CA ALA A 46 -0.97 11.34 15.43
C ALA A 46 -1.82 11.60 16.68
N PRO A 47 -2.72 10.65 17.08
CA PRO A 47 -2.95 9.31 16.52
C PRO A 47 -4.06 9.26 15.45
N SER A 48 -4.63 10.39 15.05
CA SER A 48 -5.81 10.52 14.20
C SER A 48 -5.62 10.10 12.74
N GLY A 49 -4.43 10.24 12.15
CA GLY A 49 -4.25 9.93 10.73
C GLY A 49 -2.98 10.46 10.08
N TYR A 50 -2.86 10.22 8.78
CA TYR A 50 -1.77 10.68 7.92
C TYR A 50 -2.12 10.49 6.44
N HIS A 51 -1.31 11.07 5.55
CA HIS A 51 -1.37 10.85 4.11
C HIS A 51 -0.15 10.09 3.62
N ILE A 52 -0.37 9.00 2.90
CA ILE A 52 0.65 8.21 2.22
C ILE A 52 0.78 8.76 0.80
N VAL A 53 2.00 9.04 0.34
CA VAL A 53 2.31 9.36 -1.06
C VAL A 53 3.30 8.33 -1.59
N GLY A 54 2.95 7.67 -2.68
CA GLY A 54 3.75 6.64 -3.33
C GLY A 54 4.18 7.04 -4.73
N GLU A 55 5.47 6.84 -5.03
CA GLU A 55 6.08 7.11 -6.33
C GLU A 55 6.82 5.86 -6.81
N GLY A 56 6.41 5.32 -7.95
CA GLY A 56 7.10 4.22 -8.61
C GLY A 56 8.30 4.71 -9.43
N ALA A 57 9.30 3.85 -9.62
CA ALA A 57 10.43 4.14 -10.48
C ALA A 57 9.99 4.48 -11.91
N ALA A 58 10.71 5.41 -12.55
CA ALA A 58 10.46 5.87 -13.92
C ALA A 58 9.01 6.34 -14.19
N ASP A 59 8.35 6.91 -13.17
CA ASP A 59 7.01 7.50 -13.23
C ASP A 59 5.91 6.54 -13.74
N PHE A 60 6.12 5.23 -13.61
CA PHE A 60 5.13 4.23 -14.05
C PHE A 60 3.83 4.29 -13.24
N ALA A 61 3.92 4.69 -11.98
CA ALA A 61 2.76 4.87 -11.14
C ALA A 61 3.04 5.92 -10.06
N THR A 62 2.06 6.78 -9.83
CA THR A 62 1.97 7.57 -8.60
C THR A 62 0.69 7.18 -7.89
N GLY A 63 0.65 7.37 -6.58
CA GLY A 63 -0.58 7.17 -5.83
C GLY A 63 -0.49 7.79 -4.47
N GLY A 64 -1.63 7.88 -3.82
CA GLY A 64 -1.73 8.33 -2.45
C GLY A 64 -2.88 7.67 -1.73
N ALA A 65 -2.83 7.70 -0.41
CA ALA A 65 -3.93 7.25 0.42
C ALA A 65 -4.03 8.12 1.66
N LYS A 66 -5.17 8.79 1.84
CA LYS A 66 -5.49 9.44 3.10
C LYS A 66 -5.98 8.38 4.07
N VAL A 67 -5.39 8.33 5.26
CA VAL A 67 -5.73 7.39 6.31
C VAL A 67 -6.20 8.16 7.53
N ALA A 68 -7.38 7.83 8.04
CA ALA A 68 -7.92 8.36 9.27
C ALA A 68 -8.33 7.22 10.21
N PHE A 69 -8.12 7.43 11.50
CA PHE A 69 -8.48 6.50 12.57
C PHE A 69 -9.57 7.11 13.43
N ALA A 70 -10.61 6.33 13.70
CA ALA A 70 -11.67 6.69 14.63
C ALA A 70 -11.79 5.61 15.70
N GLU A 71 -11.82 6.01 16.98
CA GLU A 71 -12.16 5.10 18.07
C GLU A 71 -13.67 4.87 18.07
N GLU A 72 -14.10 3.60 17.93
CA GLU A 72 -15.51 3.23 18.07
C GLU A 72 -15.82 2.77 19.50
N THR A 73 -14.90 1.98 20.08
CA THR A 73 -14.90 1.61 21.49
C THR A 73 -13.46 1.52 21.99
N ARG A 74 -13.26 1.32 23.30
CA ARG A 74 -11.94 1.13 23.90
C ARG A 74 -11.08 0.05 23.20
N ASP A 75 -11.72 -0.97 22.65
CA ASP A 75 -11.05 -2.12 22.03
C ASP A 75 -11.21 -2.16 20.49
N ILE A 76 -11.90 -1.16 19.90
CA ILE A 76 -12.19 -1.13 18.46
C ILE A 76 -11.78 0.21 17.85
N THR A 77 -10.88 0.15 16.86
CA THR A 77 -10.51 1.28 16.00
C THR A 77 -11.01 1.02 14.58
N ILE A 78 -11.68 2.01 14.01
CA ILE A 78 -12.07 2.05 12.61
C ILE A 78 -11.00 2.77 11.81
N LEU A 79 -10.52 2.14 10.74
CA LEU A 79 -9.62 2.72 9.76
C LEU A 79 -10.44 3.15 8.54
N HIS A 80 -10.43 4.44 8.24
CA HIS A 80 -10.95 4.99 6.99
C HIS A 80 -9.79 5.25 6.04
N ASP A 81 -9.90 4.76 4.81
CA ASP A 81 -8.96 5.07 3.75
C ASP A 81 -9.67 5.67 2.52
N GLU A 82 -8.96 6.58 1.86
CA GLU A 82 -9.30 7.08 0.53
C GLU A 82 -8.04 7.01 -0.32
N ALA A 83 -7.98 6.02 -1.21
CA ALA A 83 -6.83 5.77 -2.06
C ALA A 83 -7.06 6.28 -3.50
N GLU A 84 -6.02 6.88 -4.07
CA GLU A 84 -5.94 7.28 -5.47
C GLU A 84 -4.65 6.77 -6.10
N ALA A 85 -4.71 6.42 -7.38
CA ALA A 85 -3.54 5.98 -8.11
C ALA A 85 -3.64 6.39 -9.58
N GLN A 86 -2.51 6.82 -10.13
CA GLN A 86 -2.31 7.07 -11.55
C GLN A 86 -1.29 6.08 -12.08
N ILE A 87 -1.64 5.39 -13.16
CA ILE A 87 -0.79 4.39 -13.78
C ILE A 87 -0.51 4.82 -15.21
N GLY A 88 0.77 4.91 -15.54
CA GLY A 88 1.27 5.32 -16.84
C GLY A 88 2.12 4.25 -17.52
N GLY A 89 2.70 4.63 -18.65
CA GLY A 89 3.68 3.83 -19.39
C GLY A 89 3.14 2.49 -19.91
N THR A 90 4.02 1.48 -19.95
CA THR A 90 3.71 0.14 -20.46
C THR A 90 2.71 -0.61 -19.57
N LEU A 91 2.63 -0.28 -18.28
CA LEU A 91 1.68 -0.92 -17.38
C LEU A 91 0.23 -0.53 -17.72
N ALA A 92 0.00 0.73 -18.10
CA ALA A 92 -1.33 1.20 -18.52
C ALA A 92 -1.88 0.42 -19.73
N GLN A 93 -1.00 -0.13 -20.59
CA GLN A 93 -1.38 -0.93 -21.76
C GLN A 93 -2.05 -2.26 -21.39
N LEU A 94 -1.87 -2.75 -20.15
CA LEU A 94 -2.52 -3.96 -19.65
C LEU A 94 -4.04 -3.79 -19.46
N GLY A 95 -4.52 -2.54 -19.47
CA GLY A 95 -5.93 -2.19 -19.42
C GLY A 95 -6.49 -2.06 -17.99
N ALA A 96 -7.40 -1.08 -17.84
CA ALA A 96 -7.97 -0.69 -16.55
C ALA A 96 -8.64 -1.84 -15.78
N ARG A 97 -9.28 -2.79 -16.49
CA ARG A 97 -9.95 -3.93 -15.87
C ARG A 97 -8.98 -4.85 -15.13
N LEU A 98 -7.85 -5.19 -15.77
CA LEU A 98 -6.88 -6.12 -15.21
C LEU A 98 -6.15 -5.48 -14.02
N ILE A 99 -5.74 -4.23 -14.18
CA ILE A 99 -5.15 -3.39 -13.14
C ILE A 99 -6.09 -3.32 -11.93
N GLY A 100 -7.35 -2.91 -12.13
CA GLY A 100 -8.32 -2.79 -11.04
C GLY A 100 -8.61 -4.11 -10.32
N SER A 101 -8.63 -5.24 -11.04
CA SER A 101 -8.79 -6.56 -10.42
C SER A 101 -7.59 -6.98 -9.57
N THR A 102 -6.39 -6.54 -9.95
CA THR A 102 -5.15 -6.81 -9.20
C THR A 102 -5.07 -5.92 -7.97
N SER A 103 -5.43 -4.63 -8.09
CA SER A 103 -5.48 -3.68 -6.97
C SER A 103 -6.40 -4.20 -5.85
N ARG A 104 -7.66 -4.52 -6.18
CA ARG A 104 -8.62 -5.03 -5.18
C ARG A 104 -8.15 -6.29 -4.46
N LYS A 105 -7.45 -7.18 -5.17
CA LYS A 105 -6.84 -8.38 -4.56
C LYS A 105 -5.70 -8.02 -3.64
N LEU A 106 -4.87 -7.05 -4.02
CA LEU A 106 -3.76 -6.58 -3.21
C LEU A 106 -4.27 -5.95 -1.91
N ASP A 107 -5.31 -5.10 -1.99
CA ASP A 107 -5.92 -4.45 -0.84
C ASP A 107 -6.46 -5.50 0.15
N ALA A 108 -7.27 -6.45 -0.35
CA ALA A 108 -7.79 -7.54 0.48
C ALA A 108 -6.68 -8.34 1.18
N ASN A 109 -5.62 -8.70 0.44
CA ASN A 109 -4.49 -9.44 1.02
C ASN A 109 -3.72 -8.62 2.06
N VAL A 110 -3.56 -7.31 1.86
CA VAL A 110 -2.87 -6.45 2.83
C VAL A 110 -3.62 -6.44 4.15
N PHE A 111 -4.94 -6.27 4.12
CA PHE A 111 -5.76 -6.30 5.33
C PHE A 111 -5.80 -7.68 5.98
N GLU A 112 -5.92 -8.76 5.20
CA GLU A 112 -5.87 -10.13 5.73
C GLU A 112 -4.52 -10.41 6.42
N ASN A 113 -3.40 -10.06 5.77
CA ASN A 113 -2.08 -10.25 6.35
C ASN A 113 -1.87 -9.35 7.57
N PHE A 114 -2.36 -8.10 7.54
CA PHE A 114 -2.28 -7.20 8.68
C PHE A 114 -3.02 -7.78 9.87
N ALA A 115 -4.27 -8.21 9.68
CA ALA A 115 -5.07 -8.88 10.70
C ALA A 115 -4.33 -10.10 11.28
N ALA A 116 -3.74 -10.93 10.43
CA ALA A 116 -2.95 -12.09 10.87
C ALA A 116 -1.69 -11.73 11.67
N VAL A 117 -1.13 -10.53 11.49
CA VAL A 117 0.07 -10.08 12.21
C VAL A 117 -0.26 -9.36 13.51
N VAL A 118 -1.42 -8.66 13.59
CA VAL A 118 -1.85 -7.93 14.80
C VAL A 118 -2.77 -8.72 15.70
N ALA A 119 -3.42 -9.78 15.19
CA ALA A 119 -4.24 -10.65 16.00
C ALA A 119 -3.41 -11.21 17.16
N PRO A 120 -3.95 -11.21 18.39
CA PRO A 120 -3.25 -11.77 19.53
C PRO A 120 -2.90 -13.23 19.27
N SER A 121 -1.66 -13.61 19.61
CA SER A 121 -1.25 -15.00 19.57
C SER A 121 -2.05 -15.76 20.62
N SER A 122 -2.92 -16.67 20.18
CA SER A 122 -3.61 -17.62 21.06
C SER A 122 -2.64 -18.56 21.76
#